data_AF-A0A067SHJ7-F1
#
_entry.id   AF-A0A067SHJ7-F1
#
_cell.length_a   1.000
_cell.length_b   1.000
_cell.length_c   1.000
_cell.angle_alpha   90.00
_cell.angle_beta   90.00
_cell.angle_gamma   90.00
#
_symmetry.space_group_name_H-M   'P 1'
#
loop_
_entity.id
_entity.type
_entity.pdbx_description
1 polymer ?
#
loop_
_entity_poly.entity_id
_entity_poly.type
_entity_poly.pdbx_seq_one_letter_code
_entity_poly.pdbx_strand_id
1 'polypeptide(L)'
;MRSLEMTIAEGFYDSFTKSSAANETNRKMWVFDVTIFLSPIKKEYLEPLKSPDVRQGALDKPMDGELLASNFMDISDRAKFIDALLIWQKHRDSLDSRNLKDSIAIVVKFKYLGTQFYIVPCTISPQVLADVKMRRTLAKIARRDFPGPVRYIDRWLRKLKDSKGKRAVCSMGDRDKGWLLVWAIGRGLDINVKVANRFGL
;
A
#
# COMPACT_ATOMS: atom_id res chain seq x y z
N MET A 1 -5.43 3.39 -12.58
CA MET A 1 -6.01 4.28 -11.55
C MET A 1 -7.12 3.57 -10.76
N ARG A 2 -8.15 3.02 -11.41
CA ARG A 2 -9.26 2.28 -10.75
C ARG A 2 -8.86 1.21 -9.71
N SER A 3 -7.77 0.48 -9.89
CA SER A 3 -7.30 -0.50 -8.88
C SER A 3 -6.92 0.16 -7.55
N LEU A 4 -6.27 1.33 -7.60
CA LEU A 4 -5.87 2.09 -6.42
C LEU A 4 -7.09 2.66 -5.70
N GLU A 5 -8.01 3.27 -6.46
CA GLU A 5 -9.29 3.79 -5.94
C GLU A 5 -10.07 2.70 -5.21
N MET A 6 -10.24 1.53 -5.83
CA MET A 6 -10.95 0.40 -5.21
C MET A 6 -10.24 -0.12 -3.97
N THR A 7 -8.90 -0.22 -3.99
CA THR A 7 -8.12 -0.62 -2.81
C THR A 7 -8.36 0.33 -1.64
N ILE A 8 -8.30 1.64 -1.88
CA ILE A 8 -8.50 2.66 -0.85
C ILE A 8 -9.95 2.62 -0.33
N ALA A 9 -10.92 2.63 -1.25
CA ALA A 9 -12.33 2.62 -0.89
C ALA A 9 -12.72 1.36 -0.12
N GLU A 10 -12.23 0.18 -0.50
CA GLU A 10 -12.50 -1.08 0.22
C GLU A 10 -11.84 -1.14 1.60
N GLY A 11 -10.59 -0.68 1.71
CA GLY A 11 -9.82 -0.69 2.94
C GLY A 11 -10.29 0.31 4.00
N PHE A 12 -10.72 1.49 3.56
CA PHE A 12 -10.98 2.64 4.43
C PHE A 12 -12.43 3.12 4.35
N TYR A 13 -13.34 2.30 3.83
CA TYR A 13 -14.77 2.60 3.72
C TYR A 13 -15.37 3.12 5.03
N ASP A 14 -15.05 2.46 6.15
CA ASP A 14 -15.61 2.84 7.45
C ASP A 14 -15.04 4.19 7.92
N SER A 15 -13.78 4.50 7.63
CA SER A 15 -13.18 5.81 7.91
C SER A 15 -13.85 6.92 7.09
N PHE A 16 -14.11 6.67 5.80
CA PHE A 16 -14.79 7.62 4.93
C PHE A 16 -16.25 7.84 5.31
N THR A 17 -16.95 6.81 5.81
CA THR A 17 -18.37 6.91 6.17
C THR A 17 -18.59 7.41 7.59
N LYS A 18 -17.71 7.12 8.55
CA LYS A 18 -17.78 7.67 9.91
C LYS A 18 -17.46 9.17 9.94
N SER A 19 -16.46 9.62 9.19
CA SER A 19 -16.13 11.04 9.05
C SER A 19 -17.24 11.87 8.41
N SER A 20 -18.15 11.24 7.67
CA SER A 20 -19.32 11.90 7.06
C SER A 20 -20.61 11.77 7.88
N ALA A 21 -20.70 10.83 8.82
CA ALA A 21 -21.91 10.58 9.63
C ALA A 21 -21.89 11.25 11.01
N ALA A 22 -20.72 11.54 11.57
CA ALA A 22 -20.58 12.24 12.84
C ALA A 22 -19.83 13.56 12.60
N ASN A 23 -20.40 14.68 13.03
CA ASN A 23 -19.76 16.01 13.08
C ASN A 23 -18.44 16.05 13.91
N GLU A 24 -17.89 14.92 14.32
CA GLU A 24 -16.75 14.78 15.21
C GLU A 24 -15.40 14.78 14.49
N THR A 25 -15.34 14.53 13.18
CA THR A 25 -14.09 14.65 12.41
C THR A 25 -14.32 15.20 11.01
N ASN A 26 -14.27 16.53 10.86
CA ASN A 26 -14.15 17.25 9.58
C ASN A 26 -12.78 16.98 8.92
N ARG A 27 -12.42 15.71 8.72
CA ARG A 27 -11.15 15.34 8.07
C ARG A 27 -11.23 15.69 6.60
N LYS A 28 -10.58 16.80 6.25
CA LYS A 28 -10.52 17.30 4.87
C LYS A 28 -9.43 16.59 4.07
N MET A 29 -8.31 16.26 4.70
CA MET A 29 -7.15 15.66 4.03
C MET A 29 -7.00 14.18 4.38
N TRP A 30 -6.77 13.38 3.35
CA TRP A 30 -6.47 11.95 3.47
C TRP A 30 -5.13 11.65 2.82
N VAL A 31 -4.19 11.12 3.60
CA VAL A 31 -2.87 10.72 3.14
C VAL A 31 -2.64 9.26 3.50
N PHE A 32 -2.24 8.46 2.51
CA PHE A 32 -1.93 7.05 2.70
C PHE A 32 -0.49 6.76 2.34
N ASP A 33 0.14 5.87 3.12
CA ASP A 33 1.40 5.23 2.77
C ASP A 33 1.12 3.83 2.23
N VAL A 34 1.86 3.46 1.18
CA VAL A 34 1.90 2.10 0.62
C VAL A 34 3.35 1.70 0.48
N THR A 35 3.74 0.61 1.12
CA THR A 35 5.09 0.05 0.98
C THR A 35 5.10 -0.98 -0.13
N ILE A 36 5.89 -0.72 -1.17
CA ILE A 36 6.21 -1.67 -2.22
C ILE A 36 7.51 -2.38 -1.84
N PHE A 37 7.57 -3.69 -2.08
CA PHE A 37 8.76 -4.50 -1.83
C PHE A 37 8.87 -5.61 -2.88
N LEU A 38 10.07 -6.17 -3.02
CA LEU A 38 10.28 -7.37 -3.83
C LEU A 38 10.05 -8.62 -2.98
N SER A 39 9.24 -9.53 -3.49
CA SER A 39 9.08 -10.88 -2.95
C SER A 39 9.67 -11.88 -3.93
N PRO A 40 10.39 -12.92 -3.47
CA PRO A 40 10.91 -13.94 -4.37
C PRO A 40 9.78 -14.61 -5.16
N ILE A 41 10.00 -14.82 -6.46
CA ILE A 41 9.03 -15.51 -7.32
C ILE A 41 8.93 -16.99 -6.96
N LYS A 42 10.08 -17.62 -6.68
CA LYS A 42 10.13 -19.02 -6.25
C LYS A 42 9.79 -19.11 -4.77
N LYS A 43 8.70 -19.82 -4.46
CA LYS A 43 8.22 -20.01 -3.08
C LYS A 43 9.24 -20.65 -2.15
N GLU A 44 10.12 -21.51 -2.70
CA GLU A 44 11.20 -22.16 -1.94
C GLU A 44 12.18 -21.17 -1.30
N TYR A 45 12.28 -19.94 -1.80
CA TYR A 45 13.14 -18.89 -1.22
C TYR A 45 12.43 -18.05 -0.17
N LEU A 46 11.09 -18.11 -0.11
CA LEU A 46 10.31 -17.22 0.76
C LEU A 46 10.47 -17.57 2.25
N GLU A 47 10.32 -18.85 2.61
CA GLU A 47 10.42 -19.28 4.01
C GLU A 47 11.82 -19.11 4.59
N PRO A 48 12.91 -19.46 3.86
CA PRO A 48 14.25 -19.11 4.31
C PRO A 48 14.37 -17.62 4.60
N LEU A 49 13.97 -16.72 3.69
CA LEU A 49 14.13 -15.28 3.86
C LEU A 49 13.35 -14.66 5.03
N LYS A 50 12.30 -15.33 5.51
CA LYS A 50 11.55 -14.90 6.70
C LYS A 50 12.18 -15.36 8.01
N SER A 51 13.11 -16.32 7.97
CA SER A 51 13.66 -16.94 9.18
C SER A 51 14.65 -16.00 9.87
N PRO A 52 14.52 -15.76 11.20
CA PRO A 52 15.54 -15.03 11.96
C PRO A 52 16.92 -15.70 11.92
N ASP A 53 16.97 -17.01 11.63
CA ASP A 53 18.19 -17.81 11.52
C ASP A 53 18.74 -17.88 10.09
N VAL A 54 18.38 -16.94 9.21
CA VAL A 54 18.95 -16.84 7.86
C VAL A 54 20.48 -16.82 7.94
N ARG A 55 21.08 -17.94 7.54
CA ARG A 55 22.52 -18.02 7.30
C ARG A 55 22.84 -17.16 6.08
N GLN A 56 23.94 -16.41 6.12
CA GLN A 56 24.41 -15.55 5.01
C GLN A 56 24.30 -16.24 3.63
N GLY A 57 24.58 -17.55 3.55
CA GLY A 57 24.47 -18.32 2.30
C GLY A 57 23.07 -18.39 1.65
N ALA A 58 21.98 -18.12 2.37
CA ALA A 58 20.65 -17.98 1.76
C ALA A 58 20.47 -16.61 1.09
N LEU A 59 21.19 -15.58 1.56
CA LEU A 59 21.26 -14.26 0.91
C LEU A 59 22.14 -14.28 -0.33
N ASP A 60 23.18 -15.11 -0.37
CA ASP A 60 24.14 -15.13 -1.47
C ASP A 60 23.60 -15.72 -2.78
N LYS A 61 22.46 -16.42 -2.74
CA LYS A 61 21.83 -16.98 -3.95
C LYS A 61 21.23 -15.86 -4.81
N PRO A 62 21.49 -15.86 -6.13
CA PRO A 62 20.75 -15.02 -7.06
C PRO A 62 19.26 -15.34 -7.02
N MET A 63 18.42 -14.32 -6.87
CA MET A 63 16.98 -14.46 -6.78
C MET A 63 16.30 -13.36 -7.57
N ASP A 64 15.27 -13.72 -8.33
CA ASP A 64 14.37 -12.76 -8.94
C ASP A 64 13.11 -12.58 -8.10
N GLY A 65 12.72 -11.32 -7.97
CA GLY A 65 11.56 -10.88 -7.22
C GLY A 65 10.46 -10.30 -8.10
N GLU A 66 9.24 -10.40 -7.59
CA GLU A 66 8.08 -9.64 -8.08
C GLU A 66 7.74 -8.51 -7.10
N LEU A 67 7.23 -7.41 -7.64
CA LEU A 67 6.74 -6.30 -6.82
C LEU A 67 5.41 -6.67 -6.16
N LEU A 68 5.35 -6.52 -4.84
CA LEU A 68 4.13 -6.64 -4.05
C LEU A 68 3.94 -5.38 -3.19
N ALA A 69 2.69 -5.12 -2.81
CA ALA A 69 2.35 -4.08 -1.86
C ALA A 69 2.15 -4.68 -0.46
N SER A 70 2.61 -3.94 0.53
CA SER A 70 2.36 -4.18 1.95
C SER A 70 2.05 -2.86 2.64
N ASN A 71 1.56 -2.99 3.87
CA ASN A 71 1.45 -1.89 4.82
C ASN A 71 0.73 -0.67 4.25
N PHE A 72 -0.49 -0.88 3.73
CA PHE A 72 -1.36 0.20 3.30
C PHE A 72 -1.96 0.87 4.54
N MET A 73 -1.50 2.08 4.86
CA MET A 73 -1.83 2.76 6.12
C MET A 73 -2.34 4.17 5.89
N ASP A 74 -3.36 4.55 6.66
CA ASP A 74 -3.75 5.95 6.84
C ASP A 74 -2.72 6.66 7.73
N ILE A 75 -2.12 7.73 7.21
CA ILE A 75 -1.13 8.56 7.90
C ILE A 75 -1.58 10.02 7.99
N SER A 76 -2.86 10.30 7.78
CA SER A 76 -3.42 11.65 7.70
C SER A 76 -3.12 12.51 8.94
N ASP A 77 -3.04 11.89 10.12
CA ASP A 77 -2.80 12.59 11.39
C ASP A 77 -1.31 12.70 11.76
N ARG A 78 -0.40 12.10 10.97
CA ARG A 78 1.03 12.15 11.28
C ARG A 78 1.59 13.50 10.83
N ALA A 79 2.10 14.28 11.78
CA ALA A 79 2.65 15.60 11.53
C ALA A 79 3.86 15.54 10.57
N LYS A 80 3.92 16.49 9.61
CA LYS A 80 5.01 16.81 8.66
C LYS A 80 4.93 16.16 7.26
N PHE A 81 3.94 16.56 6.46
CA PHE A 81 3.95 16.28 5.01
C PHE A 81 3.63 17.53 4.18
N ILE A 82 4.57 18.49 4.13
CA ILE A 82 4.41 19.72 3.33
C ILE A 82 4.12 19.37 1.86
N ASP A 83 4.87 18.44 1.27
CA ASP A 83 4.68 18.03 -0.12
C ASP A 83 3.31 17.39 -0.37
N ALA A 84 2.85 16.54 0.56
CA ALA A 84 1.55 15.89 0.43
C ALA A 84 0.40 16.89 0.58
N LEU A 85 0.56 17.87 1.48
CA LEU A 85 -0.42 18.94 1.67
C LEU A 85 -0.58 19.79 0.41
N LEU A 86 0.53 20.21 -0.20
CA LEU A 86 0.50 21.00 -1.44
C LEU A 86 -0.15 20.23 -2.60
N ILE A 87 0.22 18.95 -2.77
CA ILE A 87 -0.37 18.07 -3.79
C ILE A 87 -1.86 17.86 -3.52
N TRP A 88 -2.22 17.61 -2.26
CA TRP A 88 -3.61 17.42 -1.84
C TRP A 88 -4.45 18.66 -2.11
N GLN A 89 -3.97 19.85 -1.70
CA GLN A 89 -4.69 21.11 -1.86
C GLN A 89 -4.94 21.39 -3.34
N LYS A 90 -3.91 21.30 -4.19
CA LYS A 90 -4.04 21.49 -5.64
C LYS A 90 -5.05 20.52 -6.26
N HIS A 91 -5.04 19.27 -5.79
CA HIS A 91 -5.99 18.26 -6.26
C HIS A 91 -7.42 18.58 -5.80
N ARG A 92 -7.60 18.98 -4.54
CA ARG A 92 -8.89 19.38 -3.99
C ARG A 92 -9.48 20.58 -4.72
N ASP A 93 -8.67 21.62 -4.95
CA ASP A 93 -9.08 22.82 -5.69
C ASP A 93 -9.55 22.46 -7.11
N SER A 94 -8.85 21.51 -7.76
CA SER A 94 -9.26 21.02 -9.08
C SER A 94 -10.57 20.21 -9.06
N LEU A 95 -10.93 19.54 -7.96
CA LEU A 95 -12.22 18.86 -7.84
C LEU A 95 -13.33 19.88 -7.61
N ASP A 96 -13.07 20.89 -6.77
CA ASP A 96 -14.00 21.97 -6.49
C ASP A 96 -14.32 22.78 -7.74
N SER A 97 -13.31 23.09 -8.57
CA SER A 97 -13.49 23.79 -9.85
C SER A 97 -14.31 22.99 -10.88
N ARG A 98 -14.43 21.66 -10.70
CA ARG A 98 -15.24 20.77 -11.54
C ARG A 98 -16.60 20.43 -10.92
N ASN A 99 -16.97 21.11 -9.83
CA ASN A 99 -18.18 20.85 -9.06
C ASN A 99 -18.27 19.42 -8.50
N LEU A 100 -17.13 18.79 -8.20
CA LEU A 100 -17.04 17.45 -7.60
C LEU A 100 -16.83 17.51 -6.09
N LYS A 101 -17.61 18.35 -5.40
CA LYS A 101 -17.40 18.70 -3.99
C LYS A 101 -17.52 17.49 -3.06
N ASP A 102 -18.41 16.56 -3.39
CA ASP A 102 -18.68 15.35 -2.62
C ASP A 102 -17.64 14.24 -2.83
N SER A 103 -16.66 14.45 -3.72
CA SER A 103 -15.57 13.50 -3.91
C SER A 103 -14.48 13.68 -2.86
N ILE A 104 -13.90 12.57 -2.42
CA ILE A 104 -12.81 12.58 -1.43
C ILE A 104 -11.48 12.75 -2.18
N ALA A 105 -10.76 13.82 -1.86
CA ALA A 105 -9.40 14.08 -2.35
C ALA A 105 -8.38 13.34 -1.46
N ILE A 106 -7.53 12.54 -2.09
CA ILE A 106 -6.59 11.65 -1.40
C ILE A 106 -5.19 11.84 -1.98
N VAL A 107 -4.16 11.71 -1.14
CA VAL A 107 -2.77 11.58 -1.59
C VAL A 107 -2.24 10.21 -1.16
N VAL A 108 -1.62 9.49 -2.09
CA VAL A 108 -0.99 8.19 -1.81
C VAL A 108 0.50 8.30 -2.04
N LYS A 109 1.29 7.92 -1.04
CA LYS A 109 2.73 7.85 -1.07
C LYS A 109 3.16 6.40 -1.24
N PHE A 110 3.98 6.15 -2.26
CA PHE A 110 4.61 4.86 -2.47
C PHE A 110 6.04 4.90 -1.94
N LYS A 111 6.35 3.92 -1.10
CA LYS A 111 7.66 3.73 -0.49
C LYS A 111 8.28 2.43 -0.97
N TYR A 112 9.59 2.42 -1.17
CA TYR A 112 10.38 1.24 -1.44
C TYR A 112 11.59 1.26 -0.51
N LEU A 113 11.79 0.20 0.26
CA LEU A 113 12.84 0.12 1.30
C LEU A 113 12.88 1.37 2.20
N GLY A 114 11.72 1.80 2.70
CA GLY A 114 11.58 2.98 3.56
C GLY A 114 11.65 4.33 2.84
N THR A 115 12.13 4.38 1.59
CA THR A 115 12.29 5.62 0.83
C THR A 115 11.05 5.90 -0.02
N GLN A 116 10.49 7.12 0.08
CA GLN A 116 9.42 7.57 -0.79
C GLN A 116 9.97 7.76 -2.21
N PHE A 117 9.40 7.06 -3.19
CA PHE A 117 9.81 7.19 -4.59
C PHE A 117 8.73 7.78 -5.49
N TYR A 118 7.46 7.77 -5.05
CA TYR A 118 6.36 8.29 -5.83
C TYR A 118 5.22 8.80 -4.95
N ILE A 119 4.57 9.89 -5.38
CA ILE A 119 3.35 10.41 -4.77
C ILE A 119 2.30 10.57 -5.87
N VAL A 120 1.07 10.15 -5.61
CA VAL A 120 -0.04 10.34 -6.55
C VAL A 120 -1.28 10.88 -5.86
N PRO A 121 -1.92 11.94 -6.40
CA PRO A 121 -3.26 12.31 -5.98
C PRO A 121 -4.29 11.30 -6.53
N CYS A 122 -5.31 11.01 -5.75
CA CYS A 122 -6.38 10.08 -6.09
C CYS A 122 -7.73 10.68 -5.68
N THR A 123 -8.80 10.29 -6.39
CA THR A 123 -10.16 10.72 -6.10
C THR A 123 -11.02 9.51 -5.82
N ILE A 124 -11.74 9.53 -4.70
CA ILE A 124 -12.81 8.55 -4.45
C ILE A 124 -14.14 9.26 -4.65
N SER A 125 -14.85 8.88 -5.70
CA SER A 125 -16.18 9.42 -5.98
C SER A 125 -17.24 8.74 -5.11
N PRO A 126 -18.39 9.39 -4.90
CA PRO A 126 -19.53 8.78 -4.22
C PRO A 126 -19.97 7.44 -4.85
N GLN A 127 -19.88 7.32 -6.18
CA GLN A 127 -20.20 6.08 -6.89
C GLN A 127 -19.27 4.92 -6.47
N VAL A 128 -17.97 5.18 -6.32
CA VAL A 128 -17.02 4.15 -5.87
C VAL A 128 -17.36 3.68 -4.45
N LEU A 129 -17.75 4.59 -3.55
CA LEU A 129 -18.20 4.21 -2.21
C LEU A 129 -19.50 3.41 -2.25
N ALA A 130 -20.46 3.78 -3.10
CA ALA A 130 -21.70 3.03 -3.29
C ALA A 130 -21.45 1.60 -3.80
N ASP A 131 -20.54 1.44 -4.78
CA ASP A 131 -20.13 0.13 -5.30
C ASP A 131 -19.49 -0.73 -4.20
N VAL A 132 -18.61 -0.14 -3.36
CA VAL A 132 -17.99 -0.84 -2.23
C VAL A 132 -19.03 -1.25 -1.19
N LYS A 133 -19.97 -0.36 -0.85
CA LYS A 133 -21.09 -0.66 0.06
C LYS A 133 -21.87 -1.88 -0.42
N MET A 134 -22.26 -1.89 -1.69
CA MET A 134 -22.98 -3.00 -2.31
C MET A 134 -22.17 -4.31 -2.22
N ARG A 135 -20.88 -4.29 -2.55
CA ARG A 135 -20.01 -5.47 -2.48
C ARG A 135 -19.86 -6.00 -1.06
N ARG A 136 -19.71 -5.11 -0.07
CA ARG A 136 -19.64 -5.47 1.36
C ARG A 136 -20.94 -6.14 1.81
N THR A 137 -22.09 -5.60 1.41
CA THR A 137 -23.41 -6.20 1.70
C THR A 137 -23.53 -7.61 1.11
N LEU A 138 -23.17 -7.78 -0.17
CA LEU A 138 -23.21 -9.09 -0.84
C LEU A 138 -22.28 -10.11 -0.19
N ALA A 139 -21.06 -9.70 0.20
CA ALA A 139 -20.12 -10.57 0.90
C ALA A 139 -20.67 -11.02 2.28
N LYS A 140 -21.30 -10.11 3.02
CA LYS A 140 -21.95 -10.40 4.30
C LYS A 140 -23.09 -11.41 4.15
N ILE A 141 -23.96 -11.22 3.15
CA ILE A 141 -25.05 -12.16 2.83
C ILE A 141 -24.48 -13.54 2.48
N ALA A 142 -23.41 -13.59 1.70
CA ALA A 142 -22.75 -14.83 1.29
C ALA A 142 -21.85 -15.46 2.39
N ARG A 143 -21.77 -14.86 3.59
CA ARG A 143 -20.85 -15.26 4.68
C ARG A 143 -19.40 -15.42 4.21
N ARG A 144 -18.94 -14.51 3.35
CA ARG A 144 -17.57 -14.48 2.81
C ARG A 144 -16.77 -13.36 3.43
N ASP A 145 -15.48 -13.63 3.66
CA ASP A 145 -14.53 -12.60 4.05
C ASP A 145 -14.42 -11.52 2.99
N PHE A 146 -14.42 -10.27 3.45
CA PHE A 146 -14.18 -9.14 2.57
C PHE A 146 -12.67 -8.99 2.36
N PRO A 147 -12.17 -8.96 1.11
CA PRO A 147 -10.74 -8.96 0.84
C PRO A 147 -10.05 -7.72 1.45
N GLY A 148 -8.81 -7.92 1.91
CA GLY A 148 -7.98 -6.83 2.41
C GLY A 148 -7.59 -5.81 1.33
N PRO A 149 -7.18 -4.59 1.75
CA PRO A 149 -7.01 -3.44 0.84
C PRO A 149 -5.99 -3.67 -0.27
N VAL A 150 -4.88 -4.34 0.02
CA VAL A 150 -3.76 -4.47 -0.94
C VAL A 150 -4.05 -5.35 -2.16
N ARG A 151 -5.14 -6.12 -2.16
CA ARG A 151 -5.42 -7.13 -3.21
C ARG A 151 -5.43 -6.57 -4.63
N TYR A 152 -6.02 -5.39 -4.87
CA TYR A 152 -6.06 -4.83 -6.23
C TYR A 152 -4.74 -4.24 -6.66
N ILE A 153 -3.95 -3.71 -5.72
CA ILE A 153 -2.60 -3.23 -5.99
C ILE A 153 -1.71 -4.41 -6.35
N ASP A 154 -1.70 -5.49 -5.55
CA ASP A 154 -0.91 -6.68 -5.87
C ASP A 154 -1.29 -7.26 -7.24
N ARG A 155 -2.60 -7.35 -7.52
CA ARG A 155 -3.08 -7.81 -8.83
C ARG A 155 -2.62 -6.90 -9.95
N TRP A 156 -2.55 -5.60 -9.72
CA TRP A 156 -2.09 -4.63 -10.71
C TRP A 156 -0.57 -4.71 -10.90
N LEU A 157 0.21 -4.77 -9.82
CA LEU A 157 1.67 -4.92 -9.84
C LEU A 157 2.07 -6.20 -10.59
N ARG A 158 1.38 -7.31 -10.34
CA ARG A 158 1.61 -8.58 -11.05
C ARG A 158 1.32 -8.54 -12.56
N LYS A 159 0.55 -7.55 -13.02
CA LYS A 159 0.25 -7.33 -14.45
C LYS A 159 1.26 -6.40 -15.12
N LEU A 160 2.16 -5.78 -14.38
CA LEU A 160 3.20 -4.94 -14.96
C LEU A 160 4.08 -5.77 -15.90
N LYS A 161 4.40 -5.17 -17.04
CA LYS A 161 5.24 -5.77 -18.06
C LYS A 161 6.52 -4.98 -18.24
N ASP A 162 7.61 -5.66 -18.57
CA ASP A 162 8.86 -5.04 -18.97
C ASP A 162 8.75 -4.40 -20.38
N SER A 163 9.82 -3.76 -20.84
CA SER A 163 9.89 -3.16 -22.19
C SER A 163 9.72 -4.17 -23.33
N LYS A 164 9.83 -5.47 -23.05
CA LYS A 164 9.65 -6.58 -24.00
C LYS A 164 8.27 -7.23 -23.87
N GLY A 165 7.37 -6.69 -23.05
CA GLY A 165 6.02 -7.20 -22.85
C GLY A 165 5.94 -8.47 -21.97
N LYS A 166 7.04 -8.89 -21.35
CA LYS A 166 7.09 -10.01 -20.40
C LYS A 166 6.75 -9.52 -19.00
N ARG A 167 6.43 -10.44 -18.08
CA ARG A 167 6.18 -10.08 -16.66
C ARG A 167 7.38 -9.30 -16.11
N ALA A 168 7.12 -8.15 -15.49
CA ALA A 168 8.15 -7.37 -14.84
C ALA A 168 8.72 -8.15 -13.64
N VAL A 169 10.00 -8.47 -13.70
CA VAL A 169 10.77 -9.14 -12.64
C VAL A 169 12.05 -8.34 -12.40
N CYS A 170 12.55 -8.36 -11.17
CA CYS A 170 13.77 -7.64 -10.80
C CYS A 170 14.66 -8.54 -9.94
N SER A 171 15.96 -8.56 -10.19
CA SER A 171 16.89 -9.27 -9.33
C SER A 171 16.93 -8.62 -7.95
N MET A 172 16.81 -9.45 -6.92
CA MET A 172 16.76 -9.01 -5.52
C MET A 172 18.18 -8.78 -4.99
N GLY A 173 18.45 -7.57 -4.52
CA GLY A 173 19.66 -7.24 -3.77
C GLY A 173 19.55 -7.61 -2.30
N ASP A 174 20.65 -7.44 -1.58
CA ASP A 174 20.73 -7.80 -0.16
C ASP A 174 19.75 -7.02 0.72
N ARG A 175 19.49 -5.74 0.38
CA ARG A 175 18.50 -4.93 1.07
C ARG A 175 17.08 -5.44 0.88
N ASP A 176 16.74 -5.97 -0.29
CA ASP A 176 15.41 -6.53 -0.57
C ASP A 176 15.18 -7.79 0.25
N LYS A 177 16.21 -8.65 0.30
CA LYS A 177 16.21 -9.88 1.09
C LYS A 177 16.16 -9.57 2.60
N GLY A 178 16.93 -8.59 3.06
CA GLY A 178 16.93 -8.12 4.45
C GLY A 178 15.60 -7.46 4.87
N TRP A 179 14.93 -6.74 3.96
CA TRP A 179 13.63 -6.12 4.24
C TRP A 179 12.55 -7.17 4.52
N LEU A 180 12.53 -8.28 3.77
CA LEU A 180 11.61 -9.40 4.02
C LEU A 180 11.80 -10.02 5.41
N LEU A 181 13.05 -10.10 5.86
CA LEU A 181 13.38 -10.57 7.20
C LEU A 181 12.86 -9.61 8.28
N VAL A 182 13.15 -8.30 8.15
CA VAL A 182 12.63 -7.27 9.08
C VAL A 182 11.11 -7.26 9.11
N TRP A 183 10.46 -7.38 7.94
CA TRP A 183 9.01 -7.46 7.84
C TRP A 183 8.44 -8.72 8.50
N ALA A 184 9.09 -9.87 8.33
CA ALA A 184 8.68 -11.12 8.96
C ALA A 184 8.80 -11.06 10.49
N ILE A 185 9.91 -10.51 10.99
CA ILE A 185 10.15 -10.31 12.43
C ILE A 185 9.16 -9.30 13.01
N GLY A 186 8.95 -8.16 12.33
CA GLY A 186 8.04 -7.09 12.78
C GLY A 186 6.56 -7.47 12.79
N ARG A 187 6.16 -8.56 12.11
CA ARG A 187 4.82 -9.16 12.26
C ARG A 187 4.73 -10.13 13.45
N GLY A 188 5.85 -10.52 14.04
CA GLY A 188 5.94 -11.45 15.16
C GLY A 188 6.31 -10.82 16.50
N LEU A 189 7.03 -9.68 16.55
CA LEU A 189 7.46 -8.97 17.76
C LEU A 189 8.04 -7.57 17.42
N ASP A 190 8.06 -6.69 18.42
CA ASP A 190 8.74 -5.38 18.38
C ASP A 190 10.14 -5.48 17.74
N ILE A 191 10.39 -4.61 16.76
CA ILE A 191 11.59 -4.63 15.93
C ILE A 191 12.84 -4.49 16.82
N ASN A 192 13.66 -5.54 16.84
CA ASN A 192 14.97 -5.50 17.49
C ASN A 192 15.92 -4.63 16.64
N VAL A 193 16.27 -3.45 17.15
CA VAL A 193 17.07 -2.39 16.50
C VAL A 193 18.37 -2.90 15.84
N LYS A 194 18.92 -4.02 16.31
CA LYS A 194 20.09 -4.67 15.72
C LYS A 194 19.88 -5.21 14.29
N VAL A 195 18.67 -5.66 13.94
CA VAL A 195 18.39 -6.21 12.60
C VAL A 195 18.21 -5.07 11.58
N ALA A 196 17.52 -4.00 11.95
CA ALA A 196 17.38 -2.81 11.10
C ALA A 196 18.75 -2.19 10.74
N ASN A 197 19.62 -2.00 11.75
CA ASN A 197 20.96 -1.46 11.55
C ASN A 197 21.86 -2.37 10.69
N ARG A 198 21.68 -3.69 10.73
CA ARG A 198 22.47 -4.64 9.93
C ARG A 198 22.20 -4.52 8.42
N PHE A 199 21.00 -4.09 8.04
CA PHE A 199 20.60 -3.94 6.63
C PHE A 199 20.50 -2.48 6.15
N GLY A 200 20.83 -1.52 7.03
CA GLY A 200 20.71 -0.09 6.73
C GLY A 200 19.27 0.33 6.41
N LEU A 201 18.31 -0.24 7.15
CA LEU A 201 16.87 0.01 7.04
C LEU A 201 16.36 0.96 8.12
#